data_AF-A0A7R9V797-F1
#
_entry.id   AF-A0A7R9V797-F1
#
_cell.length_a   1.000
_cell.length_b   1.000
_cell.length_c   1.000
_cell.angle_alpha   90.00
_cell.angle_beta   90.00
_cell.angle_gamma   90.00
#
_symmetry.space_group_name_H-M   'P 1'
#
loop_
_entity.id
_entity.type
_entity.pdbx_description
1 polymer ?
#
loop_
_entity_poly.entity_id
_entity_poly.type
_entity_poly.pdbx_seq_one_letter_code
_entity_poly.pdbx_strand_id
1 'polypeptide(L)'
;GGAGTLSAAQMRAVELATSAPIMLLTGDAGCGKTLTTKAIVHRWLGAGKRVRMCAPTGRAAQRLQELVGIGSVEACTVHRLLGYRGNTRAAPGTDDAAAAASPASAS
;
A
#
# COMPACT_ATOMS: atom_id res chain seq x y z
N GLY A 1 -5.99 -10.52 -21.13
CA GLY A 1 -7.38 -10.48 -20.63
C GLY A 1 -7.73 -9.07 -20.23
N GLY A 2 -8.61 -8.43 -21.02
CA GLY A 2 -9.34 -7.19 -20.70
C GLY A 2 -8.57 -6.02 -20.07
N ALA A 3 -7.57 -5.45 -20.75
CA ALA A 3 -7.10 -4.11 -20.39
C ALA A 3 -8.14 -3.09 -20.89
N GLY A 4 -9.15 -2.81 -20.07
CA GLY A 4 -10.13 -1.78 -20.37
C GLY A 4 -9.44 -0.42 -20.47
N THR A 5 -9.70 0.31 -21.55
CA THR A 5 -9.22 1.67 -21.75
C THR A 5 -9.66 2.54 -20.57
N LEU A 6 -8.71 3.27 -19.96
CA LEU A 6 -9.03 4.22 -18.89
C LEU A 6 -9.88 5.37 -19.45
N SER A 7 -10.88 5.82 -18.69
CA SER A 7 -11.59 7.04 -19.05
C SER A 7 -10.65 8.26 -18.95
N ALA A 8 -11.02 9.36 -19.60
CA ALA A 8 -10.24 10.59 -19.53
C ALA A 8 -10.00 11.07 -18.08
N ALA A 9 -10.98 10.90 -17.18
CA ALA A 9 -10.83 11.24 -15.77
C ALA A 9 -9.84 10.33 -15.04
N GLN A 10 -9.85 9.03 -15.34
CA GLN A 10 -8.90 8.07 -14.76
C GLN A 10 -7.48 8.31 -15.30
N MET A 11 -7.34 8.66 -16.58
CA MET A 11 -6.05 9.02 -17.17
C MET A 11 -5.46 10.27 -16.51
N ARG A 12 -6.27 11.33 -16.34
CA ARG A 12 -5.84 12.53 -15.60
C ARG A 12 -5.41 12.22 -14.17
N ALA A 13 -6.11 11.30 -13.49
CA ALA A 13 -5.71 10.84 -12.16
C ALA A 13 -4.34 10.14 -12.19
N VAL A 14 -4.03 9.35 -13.22
CA VAL A 14 -2.72 8.71 -13.40
C VAL A 14 -1.63 9.76 -13.63
N GLU A 15 -1.89 10.76 -14.48
CA GLU A 15 -0.96 11.86 -14.76
C GLU A 15 -0.66 12.67 -13.49
N LEU A 16 -1.71 13.10 -12.78
CA LEU A 16 -1.58 13.87 -11.54
C LEU A 16 -0.80 13.10 -10.48
N ALA A 17 -1.02 11.79 -10.36
CA ALA A 17 -0.28 10.93 -9.44
C ALA A 17 1.22 10.85 -9.76
N THR A 18 1.66 11.25 -10.96
CA THR A 18 3.09 11.29 -11.33
C THR A 18 3.68 12.70 -11.32
N SER A 19 2.86 13.75 -11.30
CA SER A 19 3.31 15.14 -11.34
C SER A 19 3.21 15.88 -10.01
N ALA A 20 2.49 15.33 -9.03
CA ALA A 20 2.31 15.93 -7.71
C ALA A 20 2.89 15.04 -6.59
N PRO A 21 3.44 15.61 -5.51
CA PRO A 21 3.96 14.84 -4.38
C PRO A 21 2.85 14.15 -3.57
N ILE A 22 1.65 14.73 -3.56
CA ILE A 22 0.46 14.20 -2.86
C ILE A 22 -0.76 14.40 -3.75
N MET A 23 -1.61 13.38 -3.81
CA MET A 23 -2.88 13.40 -4.52
C MET A 23 -3.96 12.72 -3.68
N LEU A 24 -5.19 13.22 -3.77
CA LEU A 24 -6.38 12.55 -3.26
C LEU A 24 -7.23 12.01 -4.42
N LEU A 25 -7.53 10.70 -4.41
CA LEU A 25 -8.45 10.07 -5.36
C LEU A 25 -9.78 9.76 -4.66
N THR A 26 -10.79 10.57 -4.96
CA THR A 26 -12.16 10.40 -4.43
C THR A 26 -13.13 9.97 -5.54
N GLY A 27 -14.35 9.62 -5.15
CA GLY A 27 -15.44 9.25 -6.04
C GLY A 27 -16.37 8.24 -5.38
N ASP A 28 -17.57 8.07 -5.94
CA ASP A 28 -18.57 7.15 -5.40
C ASP A 28 -18.19 5.68 -5.57
N ALA A 29 -18.94 4.79 -4.93
CA ALA A 29 -18.82 3.36 -5.16
C ALA A 29 -19.03 3.03 -6.64
N GLY A 30 -18.19 2.16 -7.22
CA GLY A 30 -18.30 1.77 -8.62
C GLY A 30 -17.59 2.67 -9.64
N CYS A 31 -17.08 3.86 -9.27
CA CYS A 31 -16.39 4.77 -10.21
C CYS A 31 -14.98 4.33 -10.68
N GLY A 32 -14.62 3.05 -10.52
CA GLY A 32 -13.35 2.51 -11.02
C GLY A 32 -12.09 2.97 -10.28
N LYS A 33 -12.20 3.50 -9.04
CA LYS A 33 -11.03 3.94 -8.24
C LYS A 33 -9.94 2.88 -8.13
N THR A 34 -10.34 1.63 -7.91
CA THR A 34 -9.41 0.49 -7.85
C THR A 34 -8.65 0.28 -9.15
N LEU A 35 -9.33 0.40 -10.30
CA LEU A 35 -8.70 0.31 -11.62
C LEU A 35 -7.71 1.47 -11.82
N THR A 36 -8.10 2.68 -11.43
CA THR A 36 -7.22 3.86 -11.46
C THR A 36 -6.00 3.67 -10.56
N THR A 37 -6.17 3.18 -9.34
CA THR A 37 -5.06 2.85 -8.42
C THR A 37 -4.11 1.85 -9.06
N LYS A 38 -4.63 0.79 -9.70
CA LYS A 38 -3.80 -0.19 -10.40
C LYS A 38 -2.99 0.45 -11.54
N ALA A 39 -3.61 1.31 -12.34
CA ALA A 39 -2.92 2.05 -13.40
C ALA A 39 -1.82 2.97 -12.85
N ILE A 40 -2.08 3.67 -11.74
CA ILE A 40 -1.07 4.49 -11.05
C ILE A 40 0.12 3.63 -10.63
N VAL A 41 -0.13 2.50 -9.96
CA VAL A 41 0.95 1.61 -9.52
C VAL A 41 1.77 1.10 -10.72
N HIS A 42 1.11 0.66 -11.80
CA HIS A 42 1.83 0.25 -13.03
C HIS A 42 2.66 1.38 -13.63
N ARG A 43 2.14 2.61 -13.65
CA ARG A 43 2.88 3.78 -14.17
C ARG A 43 4.13 4.06 -13.35
N TRP A 44 4.05 4.00 -12.02
CA TRP A 44 5.21 4.19 -11.13
C TRP A 44 6.25 3.06 -11.27
N LEU A 45 5.80 1.80 -11.36
CA LEU A 45 6.70 0.67 -11.59
C LEU A 45 7.41 0.76 -12.94
N GLY A 46 6.68 1.13 -14.01
CA GLY A 46 7.26 1.35 -15.34
C GLY A 46 8.27 2.50 -15.37
N ALA A 47 8.16 3.46 -14.45
CA ALA A 47 9.13 4.53 -14.25
C ALA A 47 10.32 4.13 -13.34
N GLY A 48 10.46 2.84 -13.01
CA GLY A 48 11.56 2.31 -12.19
C GLY A 48 11.47 2.69 -10.71
N LYS A 49 10.28 3.05 -10.22
CA LYS A 49 10.08 3.50 -8.84
C LYS A 49 9.64 2.34 -7.95
N ARG A 50 9.94 2.48 -6.65
CA ARG A 50 9.48 1.53 -5.63
C ARG A 50 8.12 1.95 -5.13
N VAL A 51 7.15 1.04 -5.18
CA VAL A 51 5.79 1.29 -4.70
C VAL A 51 5.50 0.40 -3.49
N ARG A 52 4.86 0.98 -2.48
CA ARG A 52 4.24 0.25 -1.36
C ARG A 52 2.78 0.64 -1.28
N MET A 53 1.92 -0.32 -0.98
CA MET A 53 0.51 -0.08 -0.77
C MET A 53 0.18 -0.21 0.72
N CYS A 54 -0.75 0.61 1.21
CA CYS A 54 -1.24 0.42 2.56
C CYS A 54 -2.72 0.78 2.71
N ALA A 55 -3.34 0.23 3.73
CA ALA A 55 -4.70 0.56 4.14
C ALA A 55 -4.80 0.64 5.68
N PRO A 56 -5.87 1.25 6.24
CA PRO A 56 -6.00 1.40 7.69
C PRO A 56 -6.15 0.07 8.45
N THR A 57 -6.81 -0.93 7.83
CA THR A 57 -7.10 -2.23 8.46
C THR A 57 -6.54 -3.39 7.65
N GLY A 58 -6.29 -4.53 8.32
CA GLY A 58 -5.75 -5.73 7.66
C GLY A 58 -6.64 -6.25 6.53
N ARG A 59 -7.97 -6.30 6.74
CA ARG A 59 -8.93 -6.71 5.70
C ARG A 59 -8.93 -5.78 4.50
N ALA A 60 -8.80 -4.47 4.71
CA ALA A 60 -8.70 -3.51 3.61
C ALA A 60 -7.38 -3.66 2.83
N ALA A 61 -6.27 -3.93 3.54
CA ALA A 61 -4.97 -4.17 2.90
C ALA A 61 -4.97 -5.46 2.07
N GLN A 62 -5.60 -6.53 2.58
CA GLN A 62 -5.76 -7.78 1.83
C GLN A 62 -6.58 -7.56 0.55
N ARG A 63 -7.73 -6.89 0.63
CA ARG A 63 -8.53 -6.54 -0.56
C ARG A 63 -7.75 -5.68 -1.54
N LEU A 64 -6.95 -4.72 -1.05
CA LEU A 64 -6.09 -3.90 -1.88
C LEU A 64 -5.05 -4.76 -2.63
N GLN A 65 -4.45 -5.74 -1.96
CA GLN A 65 -3.55 -6.72 -2.57
C GLN A 65 -4.27 -7.55 -3.65
N GLU A 66 -5.45 -8.08 -3.38
CA GLU A 66 -6.20 -8.94 -4.32
C GLU A 66 -6.60 -8.17 -5.58
N LEU A 67 -7.03 -6.92 -5.42
CA LEU A 67 -7.59 -6.13 -6.52
C LEU A 67 -6.53 -5.44 -7.37
N VAL A 68 -5.51 -4.84 -6.72
CA VAL A 68 -4.44 -4.14 -7.44
C VAL A 68 -3.39 -5.15 -7.88
N GLY A 69 -3.01 -6.06 -6.97
CA GLY A 69 -2.28 -7.31 -7.23
C GLY A 69 -1.25 -7.26 -8.34
N ILE A 70 -0.06 -6.75 -8.02
CA ILE A 70 1.10 -6.80 -8.90
C ILE A 70 2.20 -7.53 -8.11
N GLY A 71 2.78 -8.59 -8.69
CA GLY A 71 3.62 -9.55 -7.94
C GLY A 71 4.80 -8.94 -7.19
N SER A 72 5.28 -7.77 -7.60
CA SER A 72 6.38 -7.03 -6.95
C SER A 72 5.95 -6.01 -5.89
N VAL A 73 4.64 -5.84 -5.65
CA VAL A 73 4.09 -4.81 -4.74
C VAL A 73 3.24 -5.44 -3.66
N GLU A 74 3.64 -5.22 -2.41
CA GLU A 74 2.92 -5.66 -1.23
C GLU A 74 2.02 -4.55 -0.66
N ALA A 75 0.83 -4.95 -0.22
CA ALA A 75 -0.09 -4.16 0.59
C ALA A 75 0.00 -4.57 2.06
N CYS A 76 0.06 -3.57 2.94
CA CYS A 76 0.08 -3.79 4.39
C CYS A 76 -0.81 -2.78 5.13
N THR A 77 -0.85 -2.86 6.46
CA THR A 77 -1.50 -1.80 7.24
C THR A 77 -0.61 -0.56 7.32
N VAL A 78 -1.20 0.62 7.48
CA VAL A 78 -0.43 1.86 7.77
C VAL A 78 0.50 1.65 8.97
N HIS A 79 0.04 0.95 10.00
CA HIS A 79 0.87 0.57 11.16
C HIS A 79 2.11 -0.23 10.76
N ARG A 80 1.97 -1.27 9.94
CA ARG A 80 3.10 -2.08 9.48
C ARG A 80 4.04 -1.27 8.59
N LEU A 81 3.50 -0.42 7.72
CA LEU A 81 4.28 0.47 6.86
C LEU A 81 5.17 1.41 7.68
N LEU A 82 4.65 1.91 8.81
CA LEU A 82 5.35 2.81 9.73
C LEU A 82 6.18 2.08 10.80
N GLY A 83 6.25 0.75 10.77
CA GLY A 83 7.01 -0.04 11.75
C GLY A 83 6.38 -0.10 13.15
N TYR A 84 5.10 0.23 13.28
CA TYR A 84 4.38 0.15 14.56
C TYR A 84 4.25 -1.29 15.01
N ARG A 85 5.00 -1.64 16.06
CA ARG A 85 4.85 -2.86 16.84
C ARG A 85 3.96 -2.47 18.00
N GLY A 86 2.69 -2.88 17.96
CA GLY A 86 1.75 -2.50 19.02
C GLY A 86 2.35 -2.77 20.39
N ASN A 87 2.07 -1.90 21.36
CA ASN A 87 2.25 -2.26 22.76
C ASN A 87 1.32 -3.45 23.01
N THR A 88 1.84 -4.67 22.85
CA THR A 88 1.37 -5.79 23.63
C THR A 88 1.39 -5.24 25.04
N ARG A 89 0.23 -4.98 25.63
CA ARG A 89 0.19 -4.71 27.07
C ARG A 89 0.89 -5.92 27.67
N ALA A 90 2.12 -5.74 28.15
CA ALA A 90 2.68 -6.65 29.12
C ALA A 90 1.56 -6.82 30.15
N ALA A 91 1.14 -8.06 30.39
CA ALA A 91 0.20 -8.32 31.46
C ALA A 91 0.70 -7.54 32.69
N PRO A 92 -0.16 -6.81 33.41
CA PRO A 92 0.30 -6.10 34.59
C PRO A 92 0.93 -7.12 35.56
N GLY A 93 2.24 -7.05 35.75
CA GLY A 93 2.95 -7.83 36.77
C GLY A 93 4.00 -8.86 36.32
N THR A 94 4.76 -8.65 35.25
CA THR A 94 6.08 -9.32 35.13
C THR A 94 7.15 -8.31 34.72
N ASP A 95 7.72 -7.65 35.72
CA ASP A 95 9.10 -7.19 35.62
C ASP A 95 9.96 -8.45 35.50
N ASP A 96 10.36 -8.82 34.29
CA ASP A 96 11.58 -9.59 34.09
C ASP A 96 12.12 -9.44 32.67
N ALA A 97 13.44 -9.23 32.63
CA ALA A 97 14.24 -8.87 31.48
C ALA A 97 14.38 -9.99 30.46
N ALA A 98 14.29 -9.66 29.17
CA ALA A 98 15.02 -10.25 28.03
C ALA A 98 14.36 -9.75 26.73
N ALA A 99 15.02 -9.47 25.61
CA ALA A 99 16.42 -9.35 25.26
C ALA A 99 16.40 -8.81 23.83
N ALA A 100 17.45 -8.08 23.48
CA ALA A 100 17.76 -7.67 22.12
C ALA A 100 17.84 -8.87 21.17
N ALA A 101 17.42 -8.68 19.92
CA ALA A 101 18.01 -9.34 18.75
C ALA A 101 17.66 -8.59 17.47
N SER A 102 18.57 -7.71 17.04
CA SER A 102 18.87 -7.53 15.62
C SER A 102 19.79 -8.67 15.19
N PRO A 103 19.71 -9.15 13.94
CA PRO A 103 20.79 -8.85 12.99
C PRO A 103 20.21 -8.49 11.60
N ALA A 104 20.71 -7.50 10.85
CA ALA A 104 22.05 -7.34 10.28
C ALA A 104 22.45 -8.49 9.35
N SER A 105 22.28 -8.25 8.04
CA SER A 105 23.01 -8.80 6.88
C SER A 105 23.60 -10.22 6.95
N ALA A 106 23.18 -11.07 6.01
CA ALA A 106 24.05 -12.09 5.43
C ALA A 106 23.83 -12.12 3.91
N SER A 107 24.95 -12.26 3.21
CA SER A 107 25.21 -12.16 1.78
C SER A 107 24.52 -13.19 0.90
#